data_AF-A0A3C0NWP0-F1
#
_entry.id   AF-A0A3C0NWP0-F1
#
_cell.length_a   1.000
_cell.length_b   1.000
_cell.length_c   1.000
_cell.angle_alpha   90.00
_cell.angle_beta   90.00
_cell.angle_gamma   90.00
#
_symmetry.space_group_name_H-M   'P 1'
#
loop_
_entity.id
_entity.type
_entity.pdbx_description
1 polymer ?
#
loop_
_entity_poly.entity_id
_entity_poly.type
_entity_poly.pdbx_seq_one_letter_code
_entity_poly.pdbx_strand_id
1 'polypeptide(L)'
;VNPGFGGQKFIPETLNKLKQARARIDAYYEKTGRQIWLEVDGGVNAANIAEIARAGADTFVAGSAIFGSGKDTDPNRYDTVVGEIRASLATVK
;
A
#
# COMPACT_ATOMS: atom_id res chain seq x y z
N VAL A 1 3.68 -10.60 2.27
CA VAL A 1 4.03 -11.31 3.53
C VAL A 1 3.51 -12.73 3.46
N ASN A 2 3.95 -13.63 4.35
CA ASN A 2 3.25 -14.91 4.53
C ASN A 2 2.05 -14.69 5.47
N PRO A 3 0.81 -15.05 5.09
CA PRO A 3 -0.35 -14.85 5.96
C PRO A 3 -0.20 -15.52 7.33
N GLY A 4 -0.72 -14.89 8.38
CA GLY A 4 -0.76 -15.45 9.75
C GLY A 4 -0.13 -14.55 10.82
N PHE A 5 0.87 -13.73 10.47
CA PHE A 5 1.55 -12.85 11.43
C PHE A 5 1.76 -11.43 10.88
N GLY A 6 1.53 -10.42 11.73
CA GLY A 6 1.86 -9.02 11.45
C GLY A 6 3.37 -8.73 11.54
N GLY A 7 3.79 -7.51 11.16
CA GLY A 7 5.18 -7.05 11.29
C GLY A 7 6.19 -7.64 10.30
N GLN A 8 5.76 -8.57 9.45
CA GLN A 8 6.61 -9.11 8.38
C GLN A 8 6.93 -8.05 7.32
N LYS A 9 8.13 -8.15 6.74
CA LYS A 9 8.57 -7.28 5.65
C LYS A 9 7.76 -7.55 4.38
N PHE A 10 7.59 -6.50 3.58
CA PHE A 10 7.08 -6.61 2.22
C PHE A 10 7.96 -7.56 1.39
N ILE A 11 7.34 -8.34 0.50
CA ILE A 11 8.02 -9.29 -0.39
C ILE A 11 8.11 -8.62 -1.78
N PRO A 12 9.30 -8.14 -2.22
CA PRO A 12 9.45 -7.33 -3.44
C PRO A 12 8.89 -7.99 -4.70
N GLU A 13 8.98 -9.32 -4.81
CA GLU A 13 8.48 -10.10 -5.94
C GLU A 13 6.95 -9.95 -6.12
N THR A 14 6.23 -9.52 -5.08
CA THR A 14 4.79 -9.21 -5.13
C THR A 14 4.49 -8.09 -6.13
N LEU A 15 5.42 -7.17 -6.39
CA LEU A 15 5.23 -6.09 -7.35
C LEU A 15 4.96 -6.61 -8.77
N ASN A 16 5.58 -7.73 -9.15
CA ASN A 16 5.33 -8.35 -10.46
C ASN A 16 3.90 -8.90 -10.55
N LYS A 17 3.38 -9.49 -9.46
CA LYS A 17 2.00 -9.95 -9.39
C LYS A 17 1.02 -8.78 -9.45
N LEU A 18 1.36 -7.68 -8.79
CA LEU A 18 0.54 -6.47 -8.76
C LEU A 18 0.39 -5.85 -10.15
N LYS A 19 1.50 -5.73 -10.91
CA LYS A 19 1.48 -5.25 -12.31
C LYS A 19 0.60 -6.12 -13.20
N GLN A 20 0.70 -7.45 -13.04
CA GLN A 20 -0.13 -8.40 -13.80
C GLN A 20 -1.61 -8.28 -13.43
N ALA A 21 -1.94 -8.09 -12.16
CA ALA A 21 -3.31 -7.89 -11.70
C ALA A 21 -3.88 -6.57 -12.24
N ARG A 22 -3.14 -5.47 -12.13
CA ARG A 22 -3.53 -4.15 -12.65
C ARG A 22 -3.85 -4.20 -14.14
N ALA A 23 -2.98 -4.80 -14.95
CA ALA A 23 -3.20 -4.94 -16.40
C ALA A 23 -4.49 -5.71 -16.73
N ARG A 24 -4.84 -6.75 -15.94
CA ARG A 24 -6.10 -7.48 -16.12
C ARG A 24 -7.30 -6.65 -15.73
N ILE A 25 -7.21 -5.86 -14.65
CA ILE A 25 -8.28 -4.97 -14.23
C ILE A 25 -8.49 -3.84 -15.24
N ASP A 26 -7.42 -3.24 -15.78
CA ASP A 26 -7.51 -2.21 -16.82
C ASP A 26 -8.23 -2.76 -18.06
N ALA A 27 -7.82 -3.94 -18.54
CA ALA A 27 -8.48 -4.59 -19.67
C ALA A 27 -9.96 -4.94 -19.39
N TYR A 28 -10.32 -5.22 -18.13
CA TYR A 28 -11.70 -5.43 -17.71
C TYR A 28 -12.50 -4.13 -17.69
N TYR A 29 -11.90 -3.04 -17.20
CA TYR A 29 -12.50 -1.71 -17.20
C TYR A 29 -12.78 -1.24 -18.63
N GLU A 30 -11.82 -1.33 -19.55
CA GLU A 30 -12.00 -0.93 -20.96
C GLU A 30 -13.17 -1.66 -21.65
N LYS A 31 -13.44 -2.92 -21.26
CA LYS A 31 -14.53 -3.72 -21.82
C LYS A 31 -15.90 -3.45 -21.20
N THR A 32 -15.94 -2.98 -19.96
CA THR A 32 -17.17 -3.01 -19.14
C THR A 32 -17.54 -1.70 -18.47
N GLY A 33 -16.60 -0.76 -18.39
CA GLY A 33 -16.71 0.47 -17.58
C GLY A 33 -16.73 0.23 -16.07
N ARG A 34 -16.54 -1.01 -15.59
CA ARG A 34 -16.61 -1.34 -14.16
C ARG A 34 -15.26 -1.21 -13.50
N GLN A 35 -15.22 -0.45 -12.41
CA GLN A 35 -14.03 -0.24 -11.60
C GLN A 35 -13.84 -1.38 -10.61
N ILE A 36 -12.59 -1.80 -10.41
CA ILE A 36 -12.18 -2.74 -9.38
C ILE A 36 -10.98 -2.13 -8.68
N TRP A 37 -11.06 -2.03 -7.36
CA TRP A 37 -9.95 -1.60 -6.52
C TRP A 37 -8.95 -2.74 -6.34
N LEU A 38 -7.67 -2.40 -6.35
CA LEU A 38 -6.57 -3.33 -6.18
C LEU A 38 -5.85 -3.02 -4.86
N GLU A 39 -6.10 -3.86 -3.86
CA GLU A 39 -5.54 -3.73 -2.53
C GLU A 39 -4.24 -4.52 -2.33
N VAL A 40 -3.31 -3.96 -1.55
CA VAL A 40 -2.15 -4.67 -1.01
C VAL A 40 -2.19 -4.67 0.52
N ASP A 41 -2.14 -5.88 1.08
CA ASP A 41 -2.02 -6.12 2.52
C ASP A 41 -0.71 -6.86 2.85
N GLY A 42 0.04 -6.30 3.80
CA GLY A 42 1.24 -6.89 4.37
C GLY A 42 2.51 -6.10 4.06
N GLY A 43 3.05 -5.46 5.10
CA GLY A 43 4.36 -4.80 5.05
C GLY A 43 4.35 -3.43 4.36
N VAL A 44 3.18 -2.82 4.13
CA VAL A 44 3.06 -1.46 3.57
C VAL A 44 3.48 -0.40 4.60
N ASN A 45 4.29 0.57 4.18
CA ASN A 45 4.75 1.70 4.99
C ASN A 45 5.17 2.90 4.10
N ALA A 46 5.61 4.01 4.71
CA ALA A 46 5.99 5.22 3.98
C ALA A 46 7.17 5.03 3.00
N ALA A 47 8.05 4.07 3.25
CA ALA A 47 9.22 3.82 2.41
C ALA A 47 8.90 3.05 1.12
N ASN A 48 7.80 2.28 1.08
CA ASN A 48 7.46 1.43 -0.07
C ASN A 48 6.11 1.72 -0.72
N ILE A 49 5.21 2.46 -0.07
CA ILE A 49 3.85 2.70 -0.60
C ILE A 49 3.87 3.33 -2.01
N ALA A 50 4.80 4.23 -2.31
CA ALA A 50 4.93 4.83 -3.63
C ALA A 50 5.30 3.80 -4.72
N GLU A 51 6.16 2.83 -4.41
CA GLU A 51 6.52 1.76 -5.35
C GLU A 51 5.35 0.79 -5.56
N ILE A 52 4.64 0.44 -4.48
CA ILE A 52 3.46 -0.42 -4.53
C ILE A 52 2.35 0.24 -5.37
N ALA A 53 2.12 1.54 -5.17
CA ALA A 53 1.17 2.32 -5.96
C ALA A 53 1.56 2.37 -7.45
N ARG A 54 2.83 2.65 -7.78
CA ARG A 54 3.33 2.60 -9.18
C ARG A 54 3.19 1.24 -9.83
N ALA A 55 3.20 0.17 -9.04
CA ALA A 55 2.97 -1.19 -9.52
C ALA A 55 1.47 -1.52 -9.70
N GLY A 56 0.56 -0.62 -9.34
CA GLY A 56 -0.85 -0.64 -9.73
C GLY A 56 -1.86 -0.72 -8.58
N ALA A 57 -1.43 -0.76 -7.32
CA ALA A 57 -2.35 -0.70 -6.19
C ALA A 57 -2.94 0.69 -6.03
N ASP A 58 -4.22 0.74 -5.65
CA ASP A 58 -4.95 1.96 -5.30
C ASP A 58 -5.48 1.93 -3.85
N THR A 59 -5.42 0.75 -3.21
CA THR A 59 -5.91 0.52 -1.85
C THR A 59 -4.81 -0.17 -1.02
N PHE A 60 -4.67 0.19 0.25
CA PHE A 60 -3.52 -0.22 1.07
C PHE A 60 -3.92 -0.55 2.51
N VAL A 61 -3.43 -1.67 3.03
CA VAL A 61 -3.55 -2.04 4.45
C VAL A 61 -2.20 -1.87 5.15
N ALA A 62 -2.19 -1.06 6.21
CA ALA A 62 -0.99 -0.77 7.00
C ALA A 62 -1.29 -0.86 8.50
N GLY A 63 -1.05 -2.03 9.10
CA GLY A 63 -1.20 -2.24 10.55
C GLY A 63 0.05 -1.82 11.32
N SER A 64 1.09 -2.65 11.30
CA SER A 64 2.31 -2.44 12.08
C SER A 64 3.04 -1.12 11.79
N ALA A 65 2.96 -0.61 10.56
CA ALA A 65 3.56 0.68 10.22
C ALA A 65 2.87 1.86 10.94
N ILE A 66 1.54 1.81 11.11
CA ILE A 66 0.77 2.85 11.80
C ILE A 66 0.87 2.64 13.31
N PHE A 67 0.38 1.49 13.79
CA PHE A 67 0.22 1.25 15.22
C PHE A 67 1.56 1.01 15.95
N GLY A 68 2.60 0.59 15.23
CA GLY A 68 3.96 0.46 15.77
C GLY A 68 4.74 1.77 15.84
N SER A 69 4.24 2.86 15.24
CA SER A 69 4.92 4.16 15.21
C SER A 69 4.39 5.16 16.25
N GLY A 70 3.34 4.80 16.99
CA GLY A 70 2.77 5.67 18.01
C GLY A 70 3.76 5.94 19.15
N LYS A 71 4.02 7.21 19.44
CA LYS A 71 4.90 7.66 20.53
C LYS A 71 4.13 8.64 21.41
N ASP A 72 4.25 8.51 22.73
CA ASP A 72 3.60 9.44 23.66
C ASP A 72 4.21 10.86 23.60
N THR A 73 5.43 10.98 23.08
CA THR A 73 6.11 12.25 22.85
C THR A 73 5.74 12.93 21.53
N ASP A 74 5.02 12.23 20.64
CA ASP A 74 4.51 12.81 19.40
C ASP A 74 3.10 13.38 19.65
N PRO A 75 2.90 14.70 19.58
CA PRO A 75 1.58 15.31 19.83
C PRO A 75 0.51 14.88 18.83
N ASN A 76 0.90 14.40 17.64
CA ASN A 76 -0.01 13.91 16.60
C ASN A 76 -0.16 12.39 16.63
N ARG A 77 0.61 11.69 17.47
CA ARG A 77 0.59 10.23 17.72
C ARG A 77 0.67 9.38 16.44
N TYR A 78 -0.47 9.04 15.83
CA TYR A 78 -0.52 8.25 14.59
C TYR A 78 -0.64 9.12 13.33
N ASP A 79 -1.10 10.37 13.45
CA ASP A 79 -1.31 11.25 12.30
C ASP A 79 0.02 11.63 11.63
N THR A 80 1.13 11.69 12.38
CA THR A 80 2.47 11.88 11.82
C THR A 80 2.80 10.81 10.79
N VAL A 81 2.72 9.52 11.15
CA VAL A 81 3.06 8.43 10.22
C VAL A 81 2.04 8.29 9.09
N VAL A 82 0.76 8.57 9.35
CA VAL A 82 -0.26 8.63 8.28
C VAL A 82 0.07 9.75 7.30
N GLY A 83 0.53 10.90 7.79
CA GLY A 83 1.01 12.03 6.98
C GLY A 83 2.21 11.65 6.11
N GLU A 84 3.20 10.97 6.67
CA GLU A 84 4.38 10.47 5.93
C GLU A 84 3.98 9.49 4.82
N ILE A 85 3.09 8.54 5.13
CA ILE A 85 2.56 7.57 4.16
C ILE A 85 1.84 8.32 3.02
N ARG A 86 0.97 9.29 3.35
CA ARG A 86 0.25 10.10 2.36
C ARG A 86 1.20 10.95 1.51
N ALA A 87 2.21 11.56 2.12
CA ALA A 87 3.21 12.36 1.42
C ALA A 87 4.01 11.51 0.43
N SER A 88 4.41 10.30 0.83
CA SER A 88 5.07 9.33 -0.05
C SER A 88 4.16 8.93 -1.22
N LEU A 89 2.90 8.59 -0.94
CA LEU A 89 1.92 8.24 -1.97
C LEU A 89 1.69 9.39 -2.97
N ALA A 90 1.68 10.65 -2.50
CA ALA A 90 1.51 11.83 -3.36
C ALA A 90 2.67 12.04 -4.37
N THR A 91 3.79 11.33 -4.22
CA THR A 91 4.89 11.35 -5.22
C THR A 91 4.60 10.50 -6.47
N VAL A 92 3.51 9.74 -6.45
CA VAL A 92 3.06 8.92 -7.59
C VAL A 92 2.12 9.77 -8.43
N LYS A 93 2.56 10.06 -9.66
CA LYS A 93 1.80 10.80 -10.68
C LYS A 93 0.95 9.86 -11.51
#